data_AF-A0A348MZE5-F1
#
_entry.id   AF-A0A348MZE5-F1
#
_cell.length_a   1.000
_cell.length_b   1.000
_cell.length_c   1.000
_cell.angle_alpha   90.00
_cell.angle_beta   90.00
_cell.angle_gamma   90.00
#
_symmetry.space_group_name_H-M   'P 1'
#
loop_
_entity.id
_entity.type
_entity.pdbx_description
1 polymer ?
#
loop_
_entity_poly.entity_id
_entity_poly.type
_entity_poly.pdbx_seq_one_letter_code
_entity_poly.pdbx_strand_id
1 'polypeptide(L)'
;RDWIDVVGHKEVPGRPALYATTKGFLDYFGLASLAQLPDADNFLSALDKAQEPIMLDESSSDPSSTVDTQAADETDLPSTEQIH
;
A
#
# COMPACT_ATOMS: atom_id res chain seq x y z
N ARG A 1 -6.97 -19.54 -14.54
CA ARG A 1 -6.44 -19.06 -13.23
C ARG A 1 -6.48 -20.26 -12.33
N ASP A 2 -5.41 -21.03 -12.36
CA ASP A 2 -5.33 -22.43 -11.95
C ASP A 2 -4.57 -22.52 -10.63
N TRP A 3 -5.03 -21.78 -9.61
CA TRP A 3 -4.27 -21.57 -8.38
C TRP A 3 -4.49 -22.67 -7.32
N ILE A 4 -5.58 -23.42 -7.41
CA ILE A 4 -5.97 -24.45 -6.45
C ILE A 4 -6.39 -25.70 -7.23
N ASP A 5 -5.98 -26.87 -6.77
CA ASP A 5 -6.32 -28.16 -7.36
C ASP A 5 -6.62 -29.22 -6.28
N VAL A 6 -7.27 -30.32 -6.68
CA VAL A 6 -7.56 -31.46 -5.81
C VAL A 6 -6.37 -32.41 -5.80
N VAL A 7 -5.75 -32.59 -4.63
CA VAL A 7 -4.58 -33.46 -4.46
C VAL A 7 -4.93 -34.86 -3.98
N GLY A 8 -6.19 -35.11 -3.61
CA GLY A 8 -6.63 -36.42 -3.16
C GLY A 8 -7.96 -36.36 -2.43
N HIS A 9 -8.30 -37.43 -1.72
CA HIS A 9 -9.48 -37.50 -0.88
C HIS A 9 -9.09 -38.06 0.48
N LYS A 10 -9.72 -37.57 1.55
CA LYS A 10 -9.45 -38.05 2.91
C LYS A 10 -10.13 -39.40 3.14
N GLU A 11 -9.45 -40.36 3.76
CA GLU A 11 -9.98 -41.69 4.09
C GLU A 11 -10.88 -41.67 5.34
N VAL A 12 -11.96 -40.90 5.27
CA VAL A 12 -13.02 -40.79 6.29
C VAL A 12 -14.39 -41.01 5.62
N PRO A 13 -15.46 -41.33 6.37
CA PRO A 13 -16.80 -41.45 5.81
C PRO A 13 -17.19 -40.20 5.01
N GLY A 14 -17.63 -40.39 3.77
CA GLY A 14 -17.92 -39.31 2.81
C GLY A 14 -16.73 -38.89 1.92
N ARG A 15 -15.52 -39.38 2.18
CA ARG A 15 -14.29 -39.19 1.39
C ARG A 15 -14.15 -37.78 0.78
N PRO A 16 -14.09 -36.72 1.59
CA PRO A 16 -14.02 -35.35 1.08
C PRO A 16 -12.72 -35.09 0.31
N ALA A 17 -12.80 -34.28 -0.75
CA ALA A 17 -11.65 -33.85 -1.55
C ALA A 17 -10.68 -32.98 -0.71
N LEU A 18 -9.39 -33.20 -0.93
CA LEU A 18 -8.29 -32.42 -0.37
C LEU A 18 -7.79 -31.45 -1.43
N TYR A 19 -7.66 -30.18 -1.06
CA TYR A 19 -7.22 -29.12 -1.95
C TYR A 19 -5.82 -28.67 -1.58
N ALA A 20 -5.02 -28.31 -2.58
CA ALA A 20 -3.74 -27.66 -2.40
C ALA A 20 -3.53 -26.56 -3.45
N THR A 21 -2.56 -25.69 -3.18
CA THR A 21 -2.10 -24.69 -4.15
C THR A 21 -1.27 -25.33 -5.24
N THR A 22 -1.27 -24.71 -6.42
CA THR A 22 -0.49 -25.18 -7.58
C THR A 22 0.79 -24.39 -7.75
N LYS A 23 1.63 -24.80 -8.71
CA LYS A 23 2.77 -24.00 -9.13
C LYS A 23 2.36 -22.63 -9.70
N GLY A 24 1.20 -22.54 -10.35
CA GLY A 24 0.68 -21.27 -10.87
C GLY A 24 0.36 -20.25 -9.78
N PHE A 25 0.04 -20.71 -8.56
CA PHE A 25 -0.03 -19.83 -7.39
C PHE A 25 1.37 -19.30 -7.04
N LEU A 26 2.36 -20.19 -6.92
CA LEU A 26 3.73 -19.80 -6.57
C LEU A 26 4.33 -18.81 -7.58
N ASP A 27 4.17 -19.07 -8.88
CA ASP A 27 4.67 -18.22 -9.96
C ASP A 27 4.00 -16.83 -9.93
N TYR A 28 2.70 -16.76 -9.61
CA TYR A 28 1.96 -15.50 -9.52
C TYR A 28 2.42 -14.63 -8.34
N PHE A 29 2.69 -15.25 -7.19
CA PHE A 29 3.18 -14.55 -6.00
C PHE A 29 4.71 -14.41 -5.95
N GLY A 30 5.43 -14.89 -6.98
CA GLY A 30 6.90 -14.82 -7.04
C GLY A 30 7.59 -15.67 -5.96
N LEU A 31 6.96 -16.74 -5.49
CA LEU A 31 7.46 -17.60 -4.43
C LEU A 31 8.19 -18.81 -5.05
N ALA A 32 9.34 -19.20 -4.48
CA ALA A 32 9.98 -20.46 -4.87
C ALA A 32 9.37 -21.67 -4.13
N SER A 33 8.78 -21.45 -2.95
CA SER A 33 8.11 -22.48 -2.16
C SER A 33 7.07 -21.92 -1.17
N LEU A 34 6.20 -22.78 -0.65
CA LEU A 34 5.21 -22.41 0.38
C LEU A 34 5.83 -22.01 1.72
N ALA A 35 7.08 -22.38 1.97
CA ALA A 35 7.81 -22.01 3.19
C ALA A 35 8.18 -20.51 3.25
N GLN A 36 8.08 -19.81 2.12
CA GLN A 36 8.32 -18.36 2.06
C GLN A 36 7.07 -17.53 2.38
N LEU A 37 5.94 -18.20 2.66
CA LEU A 37 4.75 -17.49 3.11
C LEU A 37 4.98 -16.93 4.52
N PRO A 38 4.45 -15.73 4.83
CA PRO A 38 4.42 -15.24 6.19
C PRO A 38 3.75 -16.25 7.12
N ASP A 39 4.23 -16.35 8.36
CA ASP A 39 3.54 -17.11 9.40
C ASP A 39 2.09 -16.62 9.58
N ALA A 40 1.21 -17.52 10.01
CA ALA A 40 -0.22 -17.23 10.11
C ALA A 40 -0.52 -16.01 11.00
N ASP A 41 0.13 -15.90 12.16
CA ASP A 41 -0.05 -14.75 13.07
C ASP A 41 0.42 -13.43 12.43
N ASN A 42 1.53 -13.46 11.69
CA ASN A 42 2.05 -12.29 10.98
C ASN A 42 1.09 -11.88 9.84
N PHE A 43 0.58 -12.85 9.09
CA PHE A 43 -0.39 -12.58 8.03
C PHE A 43 -1.69 -11.97 8.58
N LEU A 44 -2.27 -12.54 9.64
CA LEU A 44 -3.47 -12.01 10.27
C LEU A 44 -3.25 -10.59 10.81
N SER A 45 -2.11 -10.34 11.45
CA SER A 45 -1.75 -9.00 11.94
C SER A 45 -1.58 -8.00 10.79
N ALA A 46 -1.02 -8.41 9.66
CA ALA A 46 -0.87 -7.55 8.48
C ALA A 46 -2.21 -7.24 7.81
N LEU A 47 -3.15 -8.20 7.78
CA LEU A 47 -4.51 -7.98 7.29
C LEU A 47 -5.26 -6.97 8.14
N ASP A 48 -5.18 -7.09 9.47
CA ASP A 48 -5.82 -6.15 10.40
C ASP A 48 -5.30 -4.72 10.19
N LYS A 49 -3.98 -4.56 10.10
CA LYS A 49 -3.33 -3.28 9.76
C LYS A 49 -3.73 -2.73 8.39
N ALA A 50 -3.92 -3.60 7.39
CA ALA A 50 -4.35 -3.18 6.06
C ALA A 50 -5.81 -2.69 6.03
N GLN A 51 -6.61 -3.05 7.03
CA GLN A 51 -7.99 -2.60 7.19
C GLN A 51 -8.12 -1.35 8.06
N GLU A 52 -7.05 -0.92 8.74
CA GLU A 52 -7.07 0.36 9.43
C GLU A 52 -7.25 1.49 8.42
N PRO A 53 -8.14 2.46 8.69
CA PRO A 53 -8.26 3.64 7.86
C PRO A 53 -6.91 4.34 7.89
N ILE A 54 -6.30 4.49 6.71
CA ILE A 54 -5.08 5.29 6.54
C ILE A 54 -5.45 6.72 6.91
N MET A 55 -5.25 7.09 8.18
CA MET A 55 -5.22 8.48 8.57
C MET A 55 -3.94 9.04 7.97
N LEU A 56 -4.03 9.67 6.80
CA LEU A 56 -2.96 10.53 6.33
C LEU A 56 -2.83 11.64 7.37
N ASP A 57 -1.82 11.56 8.21
CA ASP A 57 -1.34 12.69 8.98
C ASP A 57 -0.88 13.75 7.98
N GLU A 58 -1.75 14.70 7.67
CA GLU A 58 -1.45 15.90 6.89
C GLU A 58 -0.66 16.91 7.74
N SER A 59 0.33 16.43 8.51
CA SER A 59 1.07 17.27 9.47
C SER A 59 2.58 17.21 9.31
N SER A 60 3.10 16.50 8.29
CA SER A 60 4.42 16.85 7.72
C SER A 60 4.30 18.06 6.80
N SER A 61 3.80 19.17 7.35
CA SER A 61 4.07 20.50 6.81
C SER A 61 5.54 20.79 7.11
N ASP A 62 6.41 20.58 6.13
CA ASP A 62 7.81 21.02 6.18
C ASP A 62 7.95 22.29 5.31
N PRO A 63 7.59 23.50 5.79
CA PRO A 63 7.87 24.74 5.07
C PRO A 63 9.31 25.18 5.37
N SER A 64 10.28 24.30 5.13
CA SER A 64 11.70 24.64 5.19
C SER A 64 12.35 24.42 3.83
N SER A 65 12.01 25.31 2.90
CA SER A 65 12.91 25.68 1.82
C SER A 65 12.84 27.18 1.66
N THR A 66 13.58 27.86 2.55
CA THR A 66 14.09 29.20 2.31
C THR A 66 14.89 29.19 1.01
N VAL A 67 14.36 29.81 -0.03
CA VAL A 67 15.16 30.21 -1.20
C VAL A 67 15.39 31.71 -1.06
N ASP A 68 16.56 32.03 -0.53
CA ASP A 68 17.16 33.36 -0.57
C ASP A 68 17.60 33.69 -2.00
N THR A 69 17.63 34.98 -2.33
CA THR A 69 18.16 35.64 -3.56
C THR A 69 17.13 36.08 -4.62
N GLN A 70 16.79 37.38 -4.63
CA GLN A 70 17.35 38.32 -5.62
C GLN A 70 17.09 39.78 -5.19
N ALA A 71 18.15 40.57 -5.36
CA ALA A 71 18.35 41.98 -5.14
C ALA A 71 17.30 42.96 -5.71
N ALA A 72 17.10 44.04 -4.93
CA ALA A 72 17.14 45.47 -5.27
C ALA A 72 16.42 46.03 -6.53
N ASP A 73 15.83 47.22 -6.30
CA ASP A 73 15.35 48.22 -7.27
C ASP A 73 13.96 47.89 -7.89
N GLU A 74 12.91 48.70 -7.84
CA GLU A 74 12.82 50.16 -7.89
C GLU A 74 11.68 50.67 -6.99
N THR A 75 11.87 51.90 -6.56
CA THR A 75 10.92 52.76 -5.86
C THR A 75 9.98 53.36 -6.91
N ASP A 76 8.66 53.24 -6.79
CA ASP A 76 7.73 54.36 -7.07
C ASP A 76 6.30 54.03 -6.63
N LEU A 77 5.86 54.67 -5.55
CA LEU A 77 4.46 55.04 -5.35
C LEU A 77 4.41 56.55 -5.54
N PRO A 78 3.43 57.06 -6.32
CA PRO A 78 2.47 57.89 -5.61
C PRO A 78 1.00 57.67 -6.02
N SER A 79 0.18 57.93 -5.01
CA SER A 79 -1.28 58.12 -4.93
C SER A 79 -1.94 58.88 -6.10
N THR A 80 -3.26 58.64 -6.29
CA THR A 80 -4.37 59.63 -6.46
C THR A 80 -5.61 58.84 -6.94
N GLU A 81 -6.62 58.64 -6.10
CA GLU A 81 -7.88 59.42 -6.02
C GLU A 81 -8.69 59.43 -7.33
N GLN A 82 -10.02 59.21 -7.21
CA GLN A 82 -11.11 59.82 -8.02
C GLN A 82 -12.21 58.82 -8.48
N ILE A 83 -13.31 58.81 -7.70
CA ILE A 83 -14.76 58.68 -8.04
C ILE A 83 -15.17 58.02 -9.36
N HIS A 84 -16.15 57.11 -9.28
CA HIS A 84 -17.45 57.17 -9.98
C HIS A 84 -18.54 56.54 -9.11
#